data_AF-A0A7T4YEV6-F1
#
_entry.id   AF-A0A7T4YEV6-F1
#
_cell.length_a   1.000
_cell.length_b   1.000
_cell.length_c   1.000
_cell.angle_alpha   90.00
_cell.angle_beta   90.00
_cell.angle_gamma   90.00
#
_symmetry.space_group_name_H-M   'P 1'
#
loop_
_entity.id
_entity.type
_entity.pdbx_description
1 polymer ?
#
loop_
_entity_poly.entity_id
_entity_poly.type
_entity_poly.pdbx_seq_one_letter_code
_entity_poly.pdbx_strand_id
1 'polypeptide(L)'
;MHTFKLSLITLSLALILPACSGESSQDDNQAAAQNASPDFSQNTQMSDSASNPAASPPNAEQYPEPPAAGSPSLPPDKRAQMASEVLDVMLSLEPIQTEQVYVIFLQSAKRTDEIFDTLPKDQWPQAFRDMQQQKNVSLKATLTPQQYETYLKNRSALDPYLRFTE
;
A
#
# COMPACT_ATOMS: atom_id res chain seq x y z
N MET A 1 34.38 43.19 4.40
CA MET A 1 33.64 43.23 3.12
C MET A 1 33.89 41.92 2.40
N HIS A 2 32.94 40.98 2.42
CA HIS A 2 33.05 39.68 1.79
C HIS A 2 31.95 39.58 0.72
N THR A 3 32.37 39.61 -0.54
CA THR A 3 31.53 39.43 -1.73
C THR A 3 31.32 37.94 -1.98
N PHE A 4 30.11 37.45 -1.68
CA PHE A 4 29.63 36.14 -2.12
C PHE A 4 29.24 36.22 -3.60
N LYS A 5 29.87 35.39 -4.44
CA LYS A 5 29.48 35.19 -5.84
C LYS A 5 28.39 34.11 -5.91
N LEU A 6 27.17 34.50 -6.27
CA LEU A 6 26.10 33.58 -6.68
C LEU A 6 26.48 32.97 -8.03
N SER A 7 26.61 31.64 -8.08
CA SER A 7 26.70 30.89 -9.33
C SER A 7 25.30 30.34 -9.64
N LEU A 8 24.62 30.90 -10.64
CA LEU A 8 23.40 30.35 -11.21
C LEU A 8 23.74 29.05 -11.95
N ILE A 9 23.12 27.94 -11.56
CA ILE A 9 23.13 26.69 -12.32
C ILE A 9 21.79 26.60 -13.05
N THR A 10 21.82 26.88 -14.35
CA THR A 10 20.73 26.62 -15.30
C THR A 10 20.63 25.11 -15.54
N LEU A 11 19.54 24.50 -15.07
CA LEU A 11 19.21 23.09 -15.36
C LEU A 11 18.26 23.06 -16.57
N SER A 12 18.77 22.64 -17.73
CA SER A 12 17.97 22.43 -18.93
C SER A 12 17.21 21.11 -18.85
N LEU A 13 15.88 21.20 -18.84
CA LEU A 13 14.93 20.09 -18.90
C LEU A 13 14.73 19.67 -20.37
N ALA A 14 15.10 18.44 -20.72
CA ALA A 14 14.79 17.83 -22.02
C ALA A 14 13.78 16.69 -21.82
N LEU A 15 12.53 16.95 -22.22
CA LEU A 15 11.46 15.98 -22.38
C LEU A 15 11.64 15.22 -23.70
N ILE A 16 11.68 13.89 -23.67
CA ILE A 16 11.50 13.04 -24.84
C ILE A 16 10.43 12.00 -24.52
N LEU A 17 9.24 12.17 -25.12
CA LEU A 17 8.17 11.18 -25.21
C LEU A 17 8.25 10.51 -26.59
N PRO A 18 8.15 9.18 -26.71
CA PRO A 18 7.72 8.53 -27.94
C PRO A 18 6.19 8.33 -27.98
N ALA A 19 5.65 8.69 -29.13
CA ALA A 19 4.25 8.75 -29.51
C ALA A 19 3.57 7.38 -29.64
N CYS A 20 2.25 7.41 -29.50
CA CYS A 20 1.31 6.36 -29.89
C CYS A 20 1.51 5.93 -31.36
N SER A 21 1.33 4.64 -31.62
CA SER A 21 0.85 4.15 -32.90
C SER A 21 -0.15 3.05 -32.61
N GLY A 22 -1.43 3.37 -32.82
CA GLY A 22 -2.49 2.39 -32.90
C GLY A 22 -2.56 1.86 -34.34
N GLU A 23 -2.84 0.57 -34.47
CA GLU A 23 -3.32 0.01 -35.72
C GLU A 23 -4.38 -1.03 -35.40
N SER A 24 -5.62 -0.71 -35.79
CA SER A 24 -6.76 -1.62 -35.79
C SER A 24 -6.74 -2.43 -37.08
N SER A 25 -7.03 -3.72 -37.01
CA SER A 25 -7.68 -4.43 -38.11
C SER A 25 -8.54 -5.55 -37.54
N GLN A 26 -9.81 -5.41 -37.85
CA GLN A 26 -10.92 -6.33 -37.66
C GLN A 26 -11.10 -7.02 -39.01
N ASP A 27 -11.15 -8.36 -39.05
CA ASP A 27 -12.09 -9.05 -39.95
C ASP A 27 -12.19 -10.56 -39.68
N ASP A 28 -13.38 -11.05 -40.02
CA ASP A 28 -14.04 -12.29 -39.68
C ASP A 28 -13.35 -13.60 -40.10
N ASN A 29 -13.61 -14.67 -39.34
CA ASN A 29 -13.90 -15.99 -39.93
C ASN A 29 -14.65 -16.91 -38.95
N GLN A 30 -15.91 -17.17 -39.27
CA GLN A 30 -16.69 -18.30 -38.77
C GLN A 30 -16.24 -19.59 -39.48
N ALA A 31 -16.02 -20.66 -38.71
CA ALA A 31 -16.20 -22.02 -39.20
C ALA A 31 -16.59 -22.95 -38.03
N ALA A 32 -17.72 -23.64 -38.23
CA ALA A 32 -18.30 -24.62 -37.31
C ALA A 32 -17.65 -26.00 -37.45
N ALA A 33 -17.51 -26.72 -36.33
CA ALA A 33 -17.58 -28.20 -36.21
C ALA A 33 -17.40 -28.55 -34.71
N GLN A 34 -18.42 -29.02 -34.00
CA GLN A 34 -18.71 -30.45 -33.77
C GLN A 34 -17.50 -31.27 -33.30
N ASN A 35 -17.40 -31.56 -32.01
CA ASN A 35 -17.56 -32.92 -31.45
C ASN A 35 -17.05 -33.06 -30.00
N ALA A 36 -17.73 -33.96 -29.29
CA ALA A 36 -17.28 -34.77 -28.17
C ALA A 36 -17.04 -34.09 -26.81
N SER A 37 -18.02 -34.30 -25.93
CA SER A 37 -17.82 -34.37 -24.48
C SER A 37 -16.71 -35.35 -24.10
N PRO A 38 -15.94 -35.06 -23.05
CA PRO A 38 -15.42 -36.10 -22.18
C PRO A 38 -16.14 -36.07 -20.84
N ASP A 39 -16.78 -37.19 -20.55
CA ASP A 39 -17.13 -37.70 -19.24
C ASP A 39 -15.92 -37.61 -18.29
N PHE A 40 -16.08 -37.00 -17.12
CA PHE A 40 -15.07 -37.01 -16.07
C PHE A 40 -15.73 -37.34 -14.73
N SER A 41 -16.05 -38.63 -14.56
CA SER A 41 -16.30 -39.22 -13.25
C SER A 41 -15.05 -39.94 -12.76
N GLN A 42 -14.74 -39.70 -11.47
CA GLN A 42 -13.78 -40.40 -10.58
C GLN A 42 -12.30 -39.98 -10.72
N ASN A 43 -11.48 -39.87 -9.69
CA ASN A 43 -11.52 -39.92 -8.21
C ASN A 43 -10.03 -39.71 -7.79
N THR A 44 -9.74 -39.59 -6.49
CA THR A 44 -8.40 -39.52 -5.83
C THR A 44 -7.91 -38.09 -5.59
N GLN A 45 -8.16 -37.45 -4.43
CA GLN A 45 -7.67 -37.71 -3.06
C GLN A 45 -6.19 -37.33 -2.85
N MET A 46 -5.98 -36.48 -1.84
CA MET A 46 -4.73 -36.08 -1.17
C MET A 46 -3.80 -35.11 -1.91
N SER A 47 -3.97 -33.83 -1.58
CA SER A 47 -2.82 -33.04 -1.18
C SER A 47 -3.16 -32.43 0.16
N ASP A 48 -2.46 -32.91 1.18
CA ASP A 48 -2.42 -32.32 2.51
C ASP A 48 -2.11 -30.85 2.35
N SER A 49 -3.16 -30.03 2.37
CA SER A 49 -3.03 -28.66 2.83
C SER A 49 -2.67 -28.79 4.28
N ALA A 50 -1.36 -28.87 4.55
CA ALA A 50 -0.82 -28.59 5.85
C ALA A 50 -1.45 -27.27 6.26
N SER A 51 -2.39 -27.36 7.19
CA SER A 51 -2.94 -26.26 7.94
C SER A 51 -1.76 -25.57 8.59
N ASN A 52 -1.16 -24.64 7.85
CA ASN A 52 -0.27 -23.67 8.44
C ASN A 52 -1.20 -22.93 9.40
N PRO A 53 -1.01 -23.03 10.73
CA PRO A 53 -1.90 -22.36 11.66
C PRO A 53 -1.85 -20.90 11.26
N ALA A 54 -2.99 -20.38 10.81
CA ALA A 54 -3.13 -18.97 10.51
C ALA A 54 -2.64 -18.26 11.76
N ALA A 55 -1.44 -17.69 11.70
CA ALA A 55 -0.86 -17.03 12.85
C ALA A 55 -1.87 -15.95 13.24
N SER A 56 -2.54 -16.18 14.36
CA SER A 56 -3.30 -15.14 15.02
C SER A 56 -2.35 -13.96 15.15
N PRO A 57 -2.81 -12.72 14.92
CA PRO A 57 -1.98 -11.56 15.22
C PRO A 57 -1.45 -11.73 16.66
N PRO A 58 -0.16 -11.46 16.90
CA PRO A 58 0.40 -11.50 18.24
C PRO A 58 -0.52 -10.71 19.18
N ASN A 59 -0.69 -11.20 20.43
CA ASN A 59 -1.64 -10.69 21.41
C ASN A 59 -1.69 -9.15 21.35
N ALA A 60 -2.89 -8.58 21.11
CA ALA A 60 -3.09 -7.14 20.95
C ALA A 60 -2.56 -6.29 22.13
N GLU A 61 -2.28 -6.93 23.27
CA GLU A 61 -1.61 -6.38 24.45
C GLU A 61 -0.16 -5.92 24.19
N GLN A 62 0.46 -6.32 23.08
CA GLN A 62 1.83 -5.92 22.71
C GLN A 62 1.89 -4.70 21.79
N TYR A 63 0.75 -4.21 21.30
CA TYR A 63 0.73 -2.99 20.52
C TYR A 63 0.91 -1.76 21.42
N PRO A 64 1.51 -0.66 20.91
CA PRO A 64 1.48 0.61 21.62
C PRO A 64 0.02 0.99 21.93
N GLU A 65 -0.21 1.74 23.00
CA GLU A 65 -1.56 2.19 23.33
C GLU A 65 -2.07 3.14 22.23
N PRO A 66 -3.28 2.93 21.67
CA PRO A 66 -3.81 3.84 20.68
C PRO A 66 -4.13 5.20 21.31
N PRO A 67 -4.11 6.30 20.53
CA PRO A 67 -4.52 7.61 21.03
C PRO A 67 -5.92 7.56 21.64
N ALA A 68 -6.10 8.22 22.79
CA ALA A 68 -7.38 8.27 23.47
C ALA A 68 -8.49 8.81 22.56
N ALA A 69 -9.68 8.20 22.61
CA ALA A 69 -10.80 8.63 21.79
C ALA A 69 -11.15 10.11 22.07
N GLY A 70 -11.25 10.91 21.00
CA GLY A 70 -11.50 12.35 21.10
C GLY A 70 -10.26 13.23 21.26
N SER A 71 -9.06 12.63 21.33
CA SER A 71 -7.81 13.38 21.22
C SER A 71 -7.65 13.95 19.80
N PRO A 72 -7.02 15.12 19.61
CA PRO A 72 -6.73 15.64 18.28
C PRO A 72 -5.87 14.66 17.48
N SER A 73 -5.97 14.71 16.14
CA SER A 73 -5.11 13.91 15.27
C SER A 73 -3.64 14.18 15.58
N LEU A 74 -2.86 13.12 15.68
CA LEU A 74 -1.43 13.23 15.90
C LEU A 74 -0.72 13.79 14.66
N PRO A 75 0.41 14.49 14.83
CA PRO A 75 1.27 14.89 13.72
C PRO A 75 1.68 13.71 12.82
N PRO A 76 1.96 13.94 11.52
CA PRO A 76 2.31 12.89 10.57
C PRO A 76 3.40 11.92 11.02
N ASP A 77 4.48 12.45 11.61
CA ASP A 77 5.62 11.67 12.10
C ASP A 77 5.24 10.74 13.24
N LYS A 78 4.35 11.18 14.13
CA LYS A 78 3.85 10.35 15.24
C LYS A 78 2.88 9.28 14.78
N ARG A 79 1.98 9.58 13.83
CA ARG A 79 1.14 8.56 13.20
C ARG A 79 1.99 7.51 12.48
N ALA A 80 3.03 7.95 11.77
CA ALA A 80 3.94 7.06 11.07
C ALA A 80 4.72 6.16 12.03
N GLN A 81 5.27 6.74 13.10
CA GLN A 81 5.99 6.01 14.14
C GLN A 81 5.12 4.89 14.75
N MET A 82 3.92 5.22 15.24
CA MET A 82 3.03 4.22 15.85
C MET A 82 2.64 3.13 14.86
N ALA A 83 2.31 3.49 13.62
CA ALA A 83 1.95 2.52 12.60
C ALA A 83 3.10 1.57 12.26
N SER A 84 4.33 2.09 12.18
CA SER A 84 5.52 1.25 11.99
C SER A 84 5.80 0.34 13.19
N GLU A 85 5.61 0.82 14.43
CA GLU A 85 5.78 0.00 15.65
C GLU A 85 4.74 -1.12 15.72
N VAL A 86 3.48 -0.83 15.39
CA VAL A 86 2.43 -1.85 15.31
C VAL A 86 2.76 -2.91 14.25
N LEU A 87 3.24 -2.50 13.08
CA LEU A 87 3.61 -3.45 12.02
C LEU A 87 4.88 -4.24 12.34
N ASP A 88 5.85 -3.62 13.02
CA ASP A 88 7.05 -4.30 13.51
C ASP A 88 6.67 -5.47 14.41
N VAL A 89 5.81 -5.23 15.40
CA VAL A 89 5.27 -6.28 16.29
C VAL A 89 4.45 -7.30 15.50
N MET A 90 3.54 -6.84 14.63
CA MET A 90 2.60 -7.71 13.91
C MET A 90 3.30 -8.66 12.91
N LEU A 91 4.35 -8.18 12.25
CA LEU A 91 4.98 -8.86 11.11
C LEU A 91 6.41 -9.33 11.40
N SER A 92 6.92 -9.03 12.61
CA SER A 92 8.32 -9.26 13.00
C SER A 92 9.28 -8.73 11.94
N LEU A 93 9.19 -7.43 11.69
CA LEU A 93 9.97 -6.78 10.64
C LEU A 93 11.47 -6.79 10.98
N GLU A 94 12.31 -6.90 9.96
CA GLU A 94 13.73 -6.62 10.12
C GLU A 94 13.96 -5.11 10.29
N PRO A 95 15.04 -4.67 10.98
CA PRO A 95 15.28 -3.24 11.21
C PRO A 95 15.22 -2.37 9.96
N ILE A 96 15.77 -2.86 8.84
CA ILE A 96 15.74 -2.14 7.55
C ILE A 96 14.30 -2.04 7.02
N GLN A 97 13.50 -3.10 7.16
CA GLN A 97 12.08 -3.06 6.76
C GLN A 97 11.30 -2.09 7.64
N THR A 98 11.56 -2.05 8.95
CA THR A 98 10.89 -1.13 9.89
C THR A 98 11.15 0.33 9.52
N GLU A 99 12.39 0.69 9.17
CA GLU A 99 12.73 2.03 8.67
C GLU A 99 12.01 2.36 7.36
N GLN A 100 11.95 1.42 6.41
CA GLN A 100 11.25 1.61 5.13
C GLN A 100 9.73 1.76 5.33
N VAL A 101 9.15 0.94 6.21
CA VAL A 101 7.74 1.04 6.60
C VAL A 101 7.44 2.40 7.23
N TYR A 102 8.29 2.87 8.15
CA TYR A 102 8.14 4.22 8.72
C TYR A 102 8.08 5.30 7.63
N VAL A 103 9.00 5.26 6.64
CA VAL A 103 9.01 6.23 5.54
C VAL A 103 7.71 6.17 4.71
N ILE A 104 7.21 4.96 4.42
CA ILE A 104 5.95 4.76 3.69
C ILE A 104 4.77 5.37 4.45
N PHE A 105 4.68 5.10 5.76
CA PHE A 105 3.61 5.68 6.59
C PHE A 105 3.76 7.18 6.77
N LEU A 106 4.97 7.72 6.84
CA LEU A 106 5.21 9.16 6.92
C LEU A 106 4.73 9.88 5.65
N GLN A 107 5.02 9.32 4.47
CA GLN A 107 4.54 9.85 3.21
C GLN A 107 3.01 9.80 3.12
N SER A 108 2.41 8.68 3.51
CA SER A 108 0.96 8.52 3.55
C SER A 108 0.30 9.52 4.51
N ALA A 109 0.82 9.67 5.72
CA ALA A 109 0.27 10.60 6.72
C ALA A 109 0.35 12.06 6.25
N LYS A 110 1.49 12.48 5.70
CA LYS A 110 1.64 13.82 5.12
C LYS A 110 0.66 14.07 3.96
N ARG A 111 0.51 13.09 3.07
CA ARG A 111 -0.40 13.20 1.93
C ARG A 111 -1.86 13.24 2.38
N THR A 112 -2.23 12.51 3.43
CA THR A 112 -3.58 12.61 4.00
C THR A 112 -3.87 14.01 4.51
N ASP A 113 -2.95 14.61 5.27
CA ASP A 113 -3.15 15.97 5.79
C ASP A 113 -3.27 16.96 4.62
N GLU A 114 -2.41 16.85 3.61
CA GLU A 114 -2.50 17.67 2.40
C GLU A 114 -3.85 17.51 1.68
N ILE A 115 -4.40 16.29 1.58
CA ILE A 115 -5.72 16.05 0.98
C ILE A 115 -6.81 16.81 1.74
N PHE A 116 -6.82 16.73 3.07
CA PHE A 116 -7.86 17.37 3.87
C PHE A 116 -7.69 18.88 3.99
N ASP A 117 -6.46 19.39 3.95
CA ASP A 117 -6.17 20.82 4.06
C ASP A 117 -6.38 21.57 2.74
N THR A 118 -6.17 20.91 1.59
CA THR A 118 -6.07 21.61 0.29
C THR A 118 -7.17 21.26 -0.72
N LEU A 119 -7.74 20.05 -0.66
CA LEU A 119 -8.71 19.62 -1.66
C LEU A 119 -10.15 19.93 -1.24
N PRO A 120 -11.05 20.20 -2.20
CA PRO A 120 -12.48 20.20 -1.97
C PRO A 120 -12.98 18.85 -1.44
N LYS A 121 -14.00 18.86 -0.56
CA LYS A 121 -14.53 17.65 0.11
C LYS A 121 -15.01 16.56 -0.86
N ASP A 122 -15.52 16.94 -2.03
CA ASP A 122 -15.95 16.02 -3.09
C ASP A 122 -14.78 15.26 -3.74
N GLN A 123 -13.56 15.79 -3.64
CA GLN A 123 -12.35 15.16 -4.18
C GLN A 123 -11.63 14.26 -3.17
N TRP A 124 -11.91 14.41 -1.87
CA TRP A 124 -11.28 13.61 -0.80
C TRP A 124 -11.38 12.09 -1.03
N PRO A 125 -12.54 11.51 -1.40
CA PRO A 125 -12.66 10.06 -1.48
C PRO A 125 -11.79 9.42 -2.56
N GLN A 126 -11.57 10.12 -3.67
CA GLN A 126 -10.71 9.61 -4.75
C GLN A 126 -9.23 9.80 -4.39
N ALA A 127 -8.85 11.00 -3.96
CA ALA A 127 -7.46 11.29 -3.58
C ALA A 127 -6.96 10.40 -2.43
N PHE A 128 -7.82 10.15 -1.42
CA PHE A 128 -7.49 9.25 -0.33
C PHE A 128 -7.34 7.80 -0.79
N ARG A 129 -8.21 7.32 -1.70
CA ARG A 129 -8.09 5.99 -2.30
C ARG A 129 -6.78 5.82 -3.05
N ASP A 130 -6.41 6.79 -3.88
CA ASP A 130 -5.17 6.73 -4.67
C ASP A 130 -3.93 6.71 -3.77
N MET A 131 -3.92 7.54 -2.72
CA MET A 131 -2.87 7.52 -1.71
C MET A 131 -2.78 6.16 -0.99
N GLN A 132 -3.91 5.58 -0.60
CA GLN A 132 -3.93 4.26 0.04
C GLN A 132 -3.45 3.14 -0.89
N GLN A 133 -3.76 3.22 -2.20
CA GLN A 133 -3.23 2.29 -3.20
C GLN A 133 -1.71 2.42 -3.33
N GLN A 134 -1.18 3.64 -3.43
CA GLN A 134 0.26 3.87 -3.50
C GLN A 134 0.99 3.35 -2.26
N LYS A 135 0.41 3.56 -1.06
CA LYS A 135 0.92 2.99 0.19
C LYS A 135 0.99 1.47 0.13
N ASN A 136 -0.09 0.80 -0.30
CA ASN A 136 -0.13 -0.66 -0.38
C ASN A 136 0.86 -1.22 -1.41
N VAL A 137 1.05 -0.55 -2.56
CA VAL A 137 2.08 -0.91 -3.55
C VAL A 137 3.48 -0.83 -2.92
N SER A 138 3.77 0.24 -2.18
CA SER A 138 5.07 0.43 -1.53
C SER A 138 5.32 -0.61 -0.43
N LEU A 139 4.30 -0.95 0.36
CA LEU A 139 4.37 -2.02 1.36
C LEU A 139 4.61 -3.39 0.71
N LYS A 140 3.92 -3.70 -0.39
CA LYS A 140 4.12 -4.96 -1.13
C LYS A 140 5.55 -5.14 -1.64
N ALA A 141 6.22 -4.05 -2.00
CA ALA A 141 7.61 -4.07 -2.45
C ALA A 141 8.63 -4.20 -1.30
N THR A 142 8.24 -3.80 -0.08
CA THR A 142 9.10 -3.77 1.11
C THR A 142 9.00 -5.07 1.92
N LEU A 143 7.80 -5.63 1.99
CA LEU A 143 7.48 -6.81 2.78
C LEU A 143 7.69 -8.08 1.97
N THR A 144 8.02 -9.18 2.65
CA THR A 144 7.93 -10.51 2.02
C THR A 144 6.48 -10.83 1.64
N PRO A 145 6.23 -11.76 0.71
CA PRO A 145 4.87 -12.16 0.35
C PRO A 145 4.02 -12.57 1.56
N GLN A 146 4.58 -13.35 2.48
CA GLN A 146 3.89 -13.82 3.69
C GLN A 146 3.58 -12.68 4.68
N GLN A 147 4.52 -11.74 4.86
CA GLN A 147 4.29 -10.54 5.68
C GLN A 147 3.20 -9.66 5.06
N TYR A 148 3.19 -9.49 3.74
CA TYR A 148 2.19 -8.68 3.05
C TYR A 148 0.78 -9.31 3.12
N GLU A 149 0.65 -10.63 3.01
CA GLU A 149 -0.62 -11.32 3.24
C GLU A 149 -1.13 -11.13 4.67
N THR A 150 -0.25 -11.27 5.66
CA THR A 150 -0.57 -11.03 7.07
C THR A 150 -1.01 -9.58 7.30
N TYR A 151 -0.32 -8.60 6.68
CA TYR A 151 -0.71 -7.20 6.70
C TYR A 151 -2.12 -7.02 6.14
N LEU A 152 -2.44 -7.55 4.96
CA LEU A 152 -3.76 -7.39 4.35
C LEU A 152 -4.88 -7.95 5.24
N LYS A 153 -4.64 -9.09 5.89
CA LYS A 153 -5.58 -9.73 6.81
C LYS A 153 -5.83 -8.91 8.08
N ASN A 154 -4.80 -8.22 8.58
CA ASN A 154 -4.83 -7.57 9.89
C ASN A 154 -4.77 -6.03 9.83
N ARG A 155 -4.81 -5.42 8.64
CA ARG A 155 -4.64 -3.96 8.47
C ARG A 155 -5.61 -3.10 9.27
N SER A 156 -6.79 -3.61 9.60
CA SER A 156 -7.77 -2.89 10.44
C SER A 156 -7.27 -2.67 11.87
N ALA A 157 -6.30 -3.45 12.34
CA ALA A 157 -5.62 -3.20 13.60
C ALA A 157 -4.84 -1.88 13.61
N LEU A 158 -4.53 -1.30 12.44
CA LEU A 158 -3.88 0.00 12.33
C LEU A 158 -4.86 1.18 12.44
N ASP A 159 -6.16 0.96 12.21
CA ASP A 159 -7.16 2.03 12.14
C ASP A 159 -7.18 2.94 13.38
N PRO A 160 -7.05 2.43 14.63
CA PRO A 160 -6.99 3.27 15.83
C PRO A 160 -5.79 4.23 15.86
N TYR A 161 -4.67 3.84 15.26
CA TYR A 161 -3.40 4.57 15.26
C TYR A 161 -3.30 5.59 14.12
N LEU A 162 -4.07 5.36 13.07
CA LEU A 162 -4.13 6.19 11.88
C LEU A 162 -5.31 7.15 11.89
N ARG A 163 -5.97 7.34 13.04
CA ARG A 163 -7.17 8.18 13.14
C ARG A 163 -6.89 9.61 12.68
N PHE A 164 -7.70 10.04 11.73
CA PHE A 164 -7.87 11.42 11.32
C PHE A 164 -9.09 11.94 12.06
N THR A 165 -8.92 12.96 12.91
CA THR A 165 -10.06 13.68 13.48
C THR A 165 -10.51 14.70 12.46
N GLU A 166 -11.73 14.56 11.95
CA GLU A 166 -12.46 15.67 11.31
C GLU A 166 -12.94 16.68 12.35
#